data_AF-A0A6J4JNB7-F1
#
_entry.id   AF-A0A6J4JNB7-F1
#
_cell.length_a   1.000
_cell.length_b   1.000
_cell.length_c   1.000
_cell.angle_alpha   90.00
_cell.angle_beta   90.00
_cell.angle_gamma   90.00
#
_symmetry.space_group_name_H-M   'P 1'
#
loop_
_entity.id
_entity.type
_entity.pdbx_description
1 polymer ?
#
loop_
_entity_poly.entity_id
_entity_poly.type
_entity_poly.pdbx_seq_one_letter_code
_entity_poly.pdbx_strand_id
1 'polypeptide(L)' 'YKKKNELVTWADIRNTPTVLVIDKQGILRYQGSWDDSPTEMGVKRTFVVDAVKALLAGKPVAVKSNRPFG' A
#
# COMPACT_ATOMS: atom_id res chain seq x y z
N TYR A 1 -7.42 -12.02 24.67
CA TYR A 1 -8.29 -11.60 23.54
C TYR A 1 -7.61 -10.47 22.80
N LYS A 2 -7.27 -10.62 21.51
CA LYS A 2 -6.86 -9.46 20.67
C LYS A 2 -8.07 -8.54 20.50
N LYS A 3 -7.93 -7.23 20.68
CA LYS A 3 -9.04 -6.29 20.43
C LYS A 3 -9.42 -6.37 18.96
N LYS A 4 -10.73 -6.27 18.70
CA LYS A 4 -11.27 -6.19 17.35
C LYS A 4 -10.74 -4.92 16.67
N ASN A 5 -10.38 -5.00 15.39
CA ASN A 5 -9.92 -3.89 14.54
C ASN A 5 -8.55 -3.26 14.88
N GLU A 6 -7.69 -3.90 15.69
CA GLU A 6 -6.36 -3.37 16.04
C GLU A 6 -5.52 -2.93 14.83
N LEU A 7 -5.48 -3.74 13.78
CA LEU A 7 -4.67 -3.45 12.58
C LEU A 7 -5.20 -2.26 11.79
N VAL A 8 -6.53 -2.16 11.66
CA VAL A 8 -7.21 -1.08 10.91
C VAL A 8 -7.00 0.25 11.63
N THR A 9 -7.13 0.25 12.97
CA THR A 9 -6.87 1.43 13.81
C THR A 9 -5.39 1.82 13.79
N TRP A 10 -4.48 0.84 13.89
CA TRP A 10 -3.04 1.10 13.87
C TRP A 10 -2.58 1.72 12.54
N ALA A 11 -3.10 1.22 11.42
CA ALA A 11 -2.75 1.70 10.08
C ALA A 11 -3.66 2.83 9.56
N ASP A 12 -4.59 3.37 10.37
CA ASP A 12 -5.60 4.38 9.95
C ASP A 12 -6.28 4.04 8.60
N ILE A 13 -6.66 2.78 8.41
CA ILE A 13 -7.32 2.32 7.19
C ILE A 13 -8.80 2.71 7.26
N ARG A 14 -9.27 3.49 6.28
CA ARG A 14 -10.65 4.00 6.26
C ARG A 14 -11.49 3.52 5.09
N ASN A 15 -10.87 3.00 4.03
CA ASN A 15 -11.56 2.56 2.84
C ASN A 15 -10.92 1.31 2.23
N THR A 16 -11.70 0.61 1.41
CA THR A 16 -11.30 -0.60 0.72
C THR A 16 -11.39 -0.40 -0.79
N PRO A 17 -10.38 -0.82 -1.58
CA PRO A 17 -9.16 -1.50 -1.15
C PRO A 17 -8.08 -0.52 -0.61
N THR A 18 -7.43 -0.88 0.51
CA THR A 18 -6.16 -0.30 0.96
C THR A 18 -5.12 -1.40 1.06
N VAL A 19 -3.93 -1.18 0.48
CA VAL A 19 -2.82 -2.13 0.42
C VAL A 19 -1.69 -1.66 1.32
N LEU A 20 -1.12 -2.58 2.11
CA LEU A 20 0.09 -2.37 2.91
C LEU A 20 1.22 -3.25 2.34
N VAL A 21 2.40 -2.68 2.09
CA VAL A 21 3.63 -3.43 1.77
C VAL A 21 4.60 -3.31 2.92
N ILE A 22 4.95 -4.44 3.51
CA ILE A 22 5.87 -4.56 4.64
C ILE A 22 7.09 -5.35 4.15
N ASP A 23 8.30 -4.88 4.46
CA ASP A 23 9.52 -5.56 4.02
C ASP A 23 9.96 -6.70 4.95
N LYS A 24 11.09 -7.34 4.62
CA LYS A 24 11.64 -8.46 5.39
C LYS A 24 12.08 -8.09 6.81
N GLN A 25 12.23 -6.81 7.12
CA GLN A 25 12.52 -6.31 8.46
C GLN A 25 11.24 -6.00 9.26
N GLY A 26 10.06 -6.27 8.68
CA GLY A 26 8.78 -5.96 9.31
C GLY A 26 8.43 -4.48 9.27
N ILE A 27 9.09 -3.68 8.41
CA ILE A 27 8.86 -2.24 8.34
C ILE A 27 7.87 -1.93 7.21
N LEU A 28 6.86 -1.11 7.51
CA LEU A 28 5.92 -0.58 6.51
C LEU A 28 6.66 0.30 5.48
N ARG A 29 6.53 -0.04 4.21
CA ARG A 29 7.18 0.65 3.07
C ARG A 29 6.20 1.32 2.13
N TYR A 30 4.97 0.82 2.06
CA TYR A 30 3.89 1.41 1.27
C TYR A 30 2.53 1.23 1.97
N GLN A 31 1.68 2.25 1.90
CA GLN A 31 0.28 2.20 2.30
C GLN A 31 -0.59 3.01 1.32
N GLY A 32 -1.53 2.38 0.61
CA GLY A 32 -2.37 3.12 -0.34
C GLY A 32 -3.20 2.26 -1.31
N SER A 33 -3.60 2.85 -2.43
CA SER A 33 -4.24 2.20 -3.58
C SER A 33 -3.36 1.11 -4.19
N TRP A 34 -3.96 0.24 -5.01
CA TRP A 34 -3.19 -0.64 -5.88
C TRP A 34 -2.45 0.13 -6.99
N ASP A 35 -3.18 1.02 -7.65
CA ASP A 35 -2.77 1.82 -8.82
C ASP A 35 -3.35 3.24 -8.73
N ASP A 36 -3.18 4.02 -9.79
CA ASP A 36 -3.59 5.42 -9.89
C ASP A 36 -4.98 5.64 -10.54
N SER A 37 -5.80 4.61 -10.67
CA SER A 37 -7.11 4.73 -11.29
C SER A 37 -8.23 3.97 -10.55
N PRO A 38 -9.45 4.53 -10.48
CA PRO A 38 -10.61 3.78 -10.02
C PRO A 38 -11.13 2.77 -11.06
N THR A 39 -10.67 2.86 -12.31
CA THR A 39 -11.07 1.97 -13.41
C THR A 39 -9.85 1.34 -14.08
N GLU A 40 -9.98 0.09 -14.51
CA GLU A 40 -8.88 -0.66 -15.14
C GLU A 40 -8.29 0.05 -16.37
N MET A 41 -9.14 0.60 -17.24
CA MET A 41 -8.69 1.32 -18.44
C MET A 41 -7.92 2.62 -18.13
N GLY A 42 -8.09 3.19 -16.94
CA GLY A 42 -7.44 4.44 -16.54
C GLY A 42 -6.06 4.24 -15.90
N VAL A 43 -5.64 3.00 -15.65
CA VAL A 43 -4.39 2.70 -14.95
C VAL A 43 -3.19 3.15 -15.79
N LYS A 44 -2.36 4.02 -15.21
CA LYS A 44 -1.08 4.46 -15.79
C LYS A 44 0.10 4.08 -14.91
N ARG A 45 -0.13 3.83 -13.61
CA ARG A 45 0.91 3.47 -12.64
C ARG A 45 0.40 2.41 -11.68
N THR A 46 1.25 1.43 -11.35
CA THR A 46 0.92 0.34 -10.42
C THR A 46 1.80 0.44 -9.17
N PHE A 47 1.33 1.19 -8.18
CA PHE A 47 2.12 1.54 -6.99
C PHE A 47 2.62 0.32 -6.21
N VAL A 48 1.77 -0.70 -6.08
CA VAL A 48 2.13 -1.93 -5.34
C VAL A 48 3.25 -2.68 -6.07
N VAL A 49 3.15 -2.82 -7.39
CA VAL A 49 4.15 -3.49 -8.22
C VAL A 49 5.48 -2.74 -8.17
N ASP A 50 5.43 -1.42 -8.29
CA ASP A 50 6.62 -0.55 -8.22
C ASP A 50 7.30 -0.62 -6.86
N ALA A 51 6.53 -0.61 -5.77
CA ALA A 51 7.05 -0.75 -4.41
C ALA A 51 7.75 -2.10 -4.21
N VAL A 52 7.12 -3.20 -4.63
CA VAL A 52 7.71 -4.55 -4.53
C VAL A 52 8.99 -4.64 -5.35
N LYS A 53 8.99 -4.18 -6.60
CA LYS A 53 10.19 -4.17 -7.46
C LYS A 53 11.32 -3.34 -6.85
N ALA A 54 11.02 -2.18 -6.28
CA ALA A 54 12.02 -1.34 -5.62
C ALA A 54 12.66 -2.08 -4.43
N LEU A 55 11.85 -2.69 -3.57
CA LEU A 55 12.36 -3.44 -2.41
C LEU A 55 13.20 -4.65 -2.82
N LEU A 56 12.77 -5.40 -3.83
CA LEU A 56 13.54 -6.52 -4.38
C LEU A 56 14.87 -6.08 -4.99
N ALA A 57 14.90 -4.88 -5.58
CA ALA A 57 16.12 -4.27 -6.11
C ALA A 57 17.00 -3.58 -5.03
N GLY A 58 16.62 -3.63 -3.75
CA GLY A 58 17.30 -2.92 -2.68
C GLY A 58 17.21 -1.39 -2.78
N LYS A 59 16.24 -0.87 -3.54
CA LYS A 59 16.01 0.55 -3.77
C LYS A 59 14.93 1.10 -2.83
N PRO A 60 14.96 2.41 -2.52
CA PRO A 60 13.87 3.04 -1.79
C PRO A 60 12.56 3.01 -2.61
N VAL A 61 11.44 2.81 -1.94
CA VAL A 61 10.10 2.95 -2.55
C VAL A 61 9.83 4.43 -2.81
N ALA A 62 9.49 4.76 -4.06
CA ALA A 62 9.29 6.14 -4.51
C ALA A 62 8.01 6.78 -3.95
N VAL A 63 6.90 6.05 -3.96
CA VAL A 63 5.61 6.49 -3.39
C VAL A 63 5.38 5.69 -2.12
N LYS A 64 5.42 6.33 -0.96
CA LYS A 64 5.22 5.66 0.34
C LYS A 64 3.75 5.59 0.75
N SER A 65 2.95 6.57 0.32
CA SER A 65 1.51 6.54 0.54
C SER A 65 0.76 7.36 -0.49
N ASN A 66 -0.52 7.01 -0.67
CA ASN A 66 -1.50 7.80 -1.39
C ASN A 66 -2.89 7.59 -0.77
N ARG A 67 -3.87 8.38 -1.20
CA ARG A 67 -5.26 8.20 -0.79
C ARG A 67 -5.90 7.10 -1.65
N PRO A 68 -6.42 6.02 -1.06
CA PRO A 68 -7.17 5.00 -1.80
C PRO A 68 -8.48 5.55 -2.38
N PHE A 69 -8.90 5.04 -3.54
CA PHE A 69 -10.08 5.52 -4.26
C PHE A 69 -11.43 5.14 -3.66
N GLY A 70 -11.45 4.18 -2.72
CA GLY A 70 -12.68 3.64 -2.12
C GLY A 70 -13.58 4.68 -1.47
#